data_AF-H3D903-F1
#
_entry.id   AF-H3D903-F1
#
_cell.length_a   1.000
_cell.length_b   1.000
_cell.length_c   1.000
_cell.angle_alpha   90.00
_cell.angle_beta   90.00
_cell.angle_gamma   90.00
#
_symmetry.space_group_name_H-M   'P 1'
#
loop_
_entity.id
_entity.type
_entity.pdbx_description
1 polymer ?
#
loop_
_entity_poly.entity_id
_entity_poly.type
_entity_poly.pdbx_seq_one_letter_code
_entity_poly.pdbx_strand_id
1 'polypeptide(L)'
;MALQSRNGHLDLFLRFLLGFSLQSNQAHLQGLLEPAQAASWDSSGAAQDIKRKIQENPSPERCINLFYCLYELKDSSLVEEVQRRLSLGGLSTDKFCNAQWSALVFLLLSSEHEIEVFDLRKYSASEEGLLRLLPVLHISKTAVLSDCDLSGRSCEALVSVLTSKTSSLRVLDLSNNSLMDSGVKTLCSGLGNQHCRLEALSLSGCLVTEEGCAALAHALSCNPHHLKELDLSYNHPGDLGTEQLTAAVEDPRLQLTTLSLEQGGVQRLMPGQRKYACALTLDPNTANKTLALSEANRRATVARGEQPYPEHPQRFSHWTQVLCEEGLTGRCYWEVDWEGWVNIGVAYKKIKRKGRDDDSWVGQNDASWSLMCHNKFSASHKDQRTVIPMQPSVGTSRVAVYLDWPAGTLSFYRVSPDKLVSLHTFHSTFTGPLYPAFGFESEVGSYVFLRLPESQL
;
A
#
# COMPACT_ATOMS: atom_id res chain seq x y z
N MET A 1 -27.79 -27.12 -24.12
CA MET A 1 -27.73 -28.13 -23.04
C MET A 1 -26.65 -27.81 -22.00
N ALA A 2 -25.38 -27.61 -22.37
CA ALA A 2 -24.31 -27.29 -21.41
C ALA A 2 -24.57 -26.02 -20.56
N LEU A 3 -24.94 -24.89 -21.20
CA LEU A 3 -25.26 -23.63 -20.50
C LEU A 3 -26.47 -23.72 -19.54
N GLN A 4 -27.34 -24.72 -19.71
CA GLN A 4 -28.49 -24.99 -18.84
C GLN A 4 -28.11 -25.77 -17.58
N SER A 5 -26.91 -26.35 -17.52
CA SER A 5 -26.38 -27.00 -16.32
C SER A 5 -26.32 -25.99 -15.17
N ARG A 6 -26.77 -26.37 -13.97
CA ARG A 6 -26.82 -25.47 -12.81
C ARG A 6 -25.42 -25.18 -12.23
N ASN A 7 -24.55 -26.18 -12.22
CA ASN A 7 -23.22 -26.12 -11.57
C ASN A 7 -22.05 -25.99 -12.56
N GLY A 8 -22.30 -25.85 -13.86
CA GLY A 8 -21.25 -25.52 -14.85
C GLY A 8 -20.20 -26.63 -15.12
N HIS A 9 -20.43 -27.86 -14.65
CA HIS A 9 -19.49 -28.99 -14.84
C HIS A 9 -19.21 -29.32 -16.32
N LEU A 10 -20.08 -28.87 -17.24
CA LEU A 10 -19.91 -29.05 -18.68
C LEU A 10 -19.23 -27.87 -19.37
N ASP A 11 -18.91 -26.78 -18.65
CA ASP A 11 -18.43 -25.55 -19.28
C ASP A 11 -17.00 -25.71 -19.84
N LEU A 12 -16.17 -26.55 -19.21
CA LEU A 12 -14.87 -26.92 -19.77
C LEU A 12 -15.02 -27.74 -21.07
N PHE A 13 -15.96 -28.69 -21.10
CA PHE A 13 -16.27 -29.45 -22.31
C PHE A 13 -16.86 -28.57 -23.41
N LEU A 14 -17.70 -27.59 -23.02
CA LEU A 14 -18.27 -26.60 -23.93
C LEU A 14 -17.16 -25.84 -24.67
N ARG A 15 -16.10 -25.41 -23.97
CA ARG A 15 -14.96 -24.76 -24.62
C ARG A 15 -14.38 -25.60 -25.76
N PHE A 16 -14.10 -26.87 -25.52
CA PHE A 16 -13.55 -27.77 -26.55
C PHE A 16 -14.52 -27.97 -27.72
N LEU A 17 -15.82 -28.17 -27.44
CA LEU A 17 -16.84 -28.33 -28.46
C LEU A 17 -16.98 -27.08 -29.34
N LEU A 18 -16.91 -25.89 -28.74
CA LEU A 18 -16.91 -24.62 -29.47
C LEU A 18 -15.68 -24.51 -30.36
N GLY A 19 -14.49 -24.80 -29.81
CA GLY A 19 -13.24 -24.83 -30.57
C GLY A 19 -13.31 -25.79 -31.75
N PHE A 20 -13.82 -27.02 -31.56
CA PHE A 20 -14.00 -27.96 -32.67
C PHE A 20 -15.03 -27.50 -33.70
N SER A 21 -16.06 -26.78 -33.30
CA SER A 21 -17.12 -26.30 -34.21
C SER A 21 -16.67 -25.13 -35.10
N LEU A 22 -15.54 -24.49 -34.81
CA LEU A 22 -15.01 -23.41 -35.65
C LEU A 22 -14.56 -23.92 -37.02
N GLN A 23 -14.91 -23.19 -38.07
CA GLN A 23 -14.58 -23.56 -39.45
C GLN A 23 -13.06 -23.72 -39.66
N SER A 24 -12.25 -22.88 -39.01
CA SER A 24 -10.78 -22.99 -39.04
C SER A 24 -10.28 -24.33 -38.51
N ASN A 25 -10.93 -24.87 -37.48
CA ASN A 25 -10.51 -26.10 -36.81
C ASN A 25 -11.13 -27.33 -37.48
N GLN A 26 -12.36 -27.22 -38.02
CA GLN A 26 -12.99 -28.26 -38.84
C GLN A 26 -12.16 -28.60 -40.08
N ALA A 27 -11.54 -27.61 -40.73
CA ALA A 27 -10.64 -27.83 -41.86
C ALA A 27 -9.46 -28.77 -41.52
N HIS A 28 -9.01 -28.77 -40.26
CA HIS A 28 -7.94 -29.65 -39.78
C HIS A 28 -8.44 -31.04 -39.35
N LEU A 29 -9.75 -31.22 -39.17
CA LEU A 29 -10.37 -32.47 -38.70
C LEU A 29 -11.05 -33.27 -39.83
N GLN A 30 -10.92 -32.81 -41.06
CA GLN A 30 -11.64 -33.31 -42.24
C GLN A 30 -11.39 -34.80 -42.57
N GLY A 31 -10.33 -35.41 -42.01
CA GLY A 31 -10.03 -36.85 -42.13
C GLY A 31 -10.45 -37.73 -40.94
N LEU A 32 -10.97 -37.13 -39.87
CA LEU A 32 -11.39 -37.83 -38.63
C LEU A 32 -12.91 -37.82 -38.45
N LEU A 33 -13.60 -36.86 -39.04
CA LEU A 33 -15.05 -36.71 -38.97
C LEU A 33 -15.65 -37.09 -40.33
N GLU A 34 -16.63 -38.00 -40.35
CA GLU A 34 -17.42 -38.23 -41.55
C GLU A 34 -18.09 -36.92 -41.99
N PRO A 35 -18.34 -36.71 -43.30
CA PRO A 35 -18.96 -35.49 -43.80
C PRO A 35 -20.41 -35.40 -43.31
N ALA A 36 -20.60 -34.96 -42.07
CA ALA A 36 -21.87 -34.50 -41.58
C ALA A 36 -22.28 -33.29 -42.42
N GLN A 37 -23.54 -33.26 -42.84
CA GLN A 37 -24.14 -32.09 -43.48
C GLN A 37 -23.82 -30.87 -42.61
N ALA A 38 -22.93 -30.00 -43.10
CA ALA A 38 -22.46 -28.84 -42.38
C ALA A 38 -23.61 -27.84 -42.25
N ALA A 39 -24.50 -28.08 -41.29
CA ALA A 39 -25.41 -27.05 -40.80
C ALA A 39 -24.53 -25.88 -40.40
N SER A 40 -24.83 -24.68 -40.90
CA SER A 40 -24.08 -23.47 -40.57
C SER A 40 -24.15 -23.25 -39.07
N TRP A 41 -23.08 -23.61 -38.35
CA TRP A 41 -22.97 -23.35 -36.93
C TRP A 41 -22.96 -21.83 -36.71
N ASP A 42 -23.92 -21.32 -35.95
CA ASP A 42 -24.01 -19.90 -35.62
C ASP A 42 -23.16 -19.59 -34.39
N SER A 43 -21.90 -19.21 -34.64
CA SER A 43 -20.96 -18.78 -33.58
C SER A 43 -21.40 -17.48 -32.90
N SER A 44 -22.13 -16.61 -33.60
CA SER A 44 -22.61 -15.34 -33.06
C SER A 44 -23.73 -15.57 -32.04
N GLY A 45 -24.70 -16.42 -32.38
CA GLY A 45 -25.77 -16.85 -31.46
C GLY A 45 -25.21 -17.51 -30.20
N ALA A 46 -24.23 -18.42 -30.35
CA ALA A 46 -23.57 -19.07 -29.23
C ALA A 46 -22.83 -18.06 -28.32
N ALA A 47 -22.13 -17.09 -28.89
CA ALA A 47 -21.46 -16.03 -28.13
C ALA A 47 -22.47 -15.18 -27.33
N GLN A 48 -23.60 -14.81 -27.93
CA GLN A 48 -24.66 -14.06 -27.22
C GLN A 48 -25.27 -14.84 -26.06
N ASP A 49 -25.48 -16.15 -26.24
CA ASP A 49 -25.98 -17.03 -25.18
C ASP A 49 -25.02 -17.09 -23.98
N ILE A 50 -23.71 -17.17 -24.27
CA ILE A 50 -22.66 -17.17 -23.24
C ILE A 50 -22.62 -15.82 -22.52
N LYS A 51 -22.66 -14.70 -23.25
CA LYS A 51 -22.67 -13.34 -22.66
C LYS A 51 -23.85 -13.15 -21.73
N ARG A 52 -25.06 -13.56 -22.15
CA ARG A 52 -26.25 -13.55 -21.31
C ARG A 52 -26.06 -14.39 -20.05
N LYS A 53 -25.45 -15.57 -20.17
CA LYS A 53 -25.16 -16.41 -19.00
C LYS A 53 -24.16 -15.77 -18.03
N ILE A 54 -23.17 -15.05 -18.53
CA ILE A 54 -22.23 -14.28 -17.70
C ILE A 54 -22.96 -13.12 -17.00
N GLN A 55 -23.89 -12.44 -17.68
CA GLN A 55 -24.69 -11.35 -17.10
C GLN A 55 -25.62 -11.82 -15.97
N GLU A 56 -26.02 -13.09 -15.94
CA GLU A 56 -26.71 -13.70 -14.79
C GLU A 56 -25.82 -13.82 -13.54
N ASN A 57 -24.53 -13.47 -13.65
CA ASN A 57 -23.54 -13.42 -12.57
C ASN A 57 -23.38 -14.75 -11.79
N PRO A 58 -23.06 -15.87 -12.49
CA PRO A 58 -22.84 -17.17 -11.85
C PRO A 58 -21.57 -17.19 -10.98
N SER A 59 -21.18 -18.37 -10.46
CA SER A 59 -19.98 -18.50 -9.63
C SER A 59 -18.72 -18.02 -10.37
N PRO A 60 -17.69 -17.56 -9.64
CA PRO A 60 -16.46 -17.05 -10.28
C PRO A 60 -15.78 -18.03 -11.22
N GLU A 61 -15.70 -19.32 -10.84
CA GLU A 61 -15.09 -20.39 -11.63
C GLU A 61 -15.86 -20.61 -12.93
N ARG A 62 -17.19 -20.56 -12.84
CA ARG A 62 -18.08 -20.67 -13.99
C ARG A 62 -17.91 -19.48 -14.93
N CYS A 63 -17.91 -18.26 -14.41
CA CYS A 63 -17.65 -17.07 -15.22
C CYS A 63 -16.31 -17.17 -15.97
N ILE A 64 -15.24 -17.60 -15.29
CA ILE A 64 -13.91 -17.79 -15.91
C ILE A 64 -13.99 -18.80 -17.07
N ASN A 65 -14.65 -19.96 -16.87
CA ASN A 65 -14.82 -20.96 -17.93
C ASN A 65 -15.63 -20.42 -19.12
N LEU A 66 -16.65 -19.61 -18.87
CA LEU A 66 -17.45 -18.96 -19.92
C LEU A 66 -16.65 -17.89 -20.67
N PHE A 67 -15.76 -17.16 -20.00
CA PHE A 67 -14.83 -16.25 -20.69
C PHE A 67 -13.86 -17.02 -21.58
N TYR A 68 -13.33 -18.16 -21.16
CA TYR A 68 -12.54 -19.03 -22.04
C TYR A 68 -13.34 -19.53 -23.26
N CYS A 69 -14.65 -19.77 -23.12
CA CYS A 69 -15.51 -20.11 -24.24
C CYS A 69 -15.65 -18.94 -25.23
N LEU A 70 -15.83 -17.70 -24.73
CA LEU A 70 -15.87 -16.50 -25.59
C LEU A 70 -14.53 -16.26 -26.29
N TYR A 71 -13.43 -16.45 -25.58
CA TYR A 71 -12.09 -16.35 -26.13
C TYR A 71 -11.85 -17.36 -27.26
N GLU A 72 -12.28 -18.61 -27.07
CA GLU A 72 -12.23 -19.64 -28.12
C GLU A 72 -13.04 -19.19 -29.35
N LEU A 73 -14.22 -18.61 -29.15
CA LEU A 73 -15.05 -18.03 -30.22
C LEU A 73 -14.50 -16.74 -30.83
N LYS A 74 -13.31 -16.29 -30.41
CA LYS A 74 -12.67 -15.02 -30.83
C LYS A 74 -13.53 -13.80 -30.52
N ASP A 75 -14.34 -13.87 -29.47
CA ASP A 75 -15.16 -12.76 -28.98
C ASP A 75 -14.51 -12.12 -27.74
N SER A 76 -13.85 -10.99 -27.95
CA SER A 76 -13.16 -10.21 -26.91
C SER A 76 -14.04 -9.10 -26.30
N SER A 77 -15.30 -8.96 -26.69
CA SER A 77 -16.05 -7.71 -26.46
C SER A 77 -16.24 -7.39 -24.97
N LEU A 78 -16.51 -8.40 -24.13
CA LEU A 78 -16.68 -8.20 -22.68
C LEU A 78 -15.34 -7.96 -21.97
N VAL A 79 -14.25 -8.56 -22.49
CA VAL A 79 -12.90 -8.37 -21.95
C VAL A 79 -12.43 -6.94 -22.23
N GLU A 80 -12.65 -6.45 -23.46
CA GLU A 80 -12.38 -5.06 -23.85
C GLU A 80 -13.19 -4.06 -23.03
N GLU A 81 -14.45 -4.38 -22.68
CA GLU A 81 -15.25 -3.52 -21.79
C GLU A 81 -14.62 -3.38 -20.40
N VAL A 82 -14.17 -4.50 -19.82
CA VAL A 82 -13.50 -4.51 -18.51
C VAL A 82 -12.14 -3.80 -18.58
N GLN A 83 -11.36 -4.03 -19.63
CA GLN A 83 -10.10 -3.34 -19.85
C GLN A 83 -10.28 -1.82 -19.99
N ARG A 84 -11.29 -1.37 -20.74
CA ARG A 84 -11.64 0.05 -20.87
C ARG A 84 -12.03 0.66 -19.53
N ARG A 85 -12.81 -0.07 -18.72
CA ARG A 85 -13.19 0.36 -17.36
C ARG A 85 -11.99 0.51 -16.44
N LEU A 86 -11.01 -0.39 -16.52
CA LEU A 86 -9.75 -0.30 -15.76
C LEU A 86 -8.84 0.84 -16.25
N SER A 87 -8.76 1.04 -17.57
CA SER A 87 -7.90 2.06 -18.21
C SER A 87 -8.34 3.50 -17.92
N LEU A 88 -9.61 3.70 -17.57
CA LEU A 88 -10.14 5.01 -17.17
C LEU A 88 -9.76 5.43 -15.74
N GLY A 89 -8.96 4.62 -15.03
CA GLY A 89 -8.35 4.97 -13.73
C GLY A 89 -9.35 5.26 -12.60
N GLY A 90 -10.63 4.90 -12.77
CA GLY A 90 -11.72 5.49 -12.00
C GLY A 90 -12.64 4.53 -11.25
N LEU A 91 -12.31 3.24 -11.14
CA LEU A 91 -13.19 2.29 -10.44
C LEU A 91 -12.45 1.62 -9.29
N SER A 92 -12.91 1.92 -8.07
CA SER A 92 -12.74 1.02 -6.94
C SER A 92 -13.44 -0.29 -7.30
N THR A 93 -12.67 -1.37 -7.35
CA THR A 93 -13.16 -2.73 -7.62
C THR A 93 -14.05 -3.26 -6.50
N ASP A 94 -14.23 -2.51 -5.42
CA ASP A 94 -15.07 -2.86 -4.27
C ASP A 94 -16.55 -3.02 -4.66
N LYS A 95 -16.92 -2.59 -5.87
CA LYS A 95 -18.27 -2.75 -6.44
C LYS A 95 -18.36 -3.78 -7.57
N PHE A 96 -17.28 -4.51 -7.86
CA PHE A 96 -17.29 -5.49 -8.94
C PHE A 96 -18.20 -6.67 -8.58
N CYS A 97 -19.04 -7.09 -9.53
CA CYS A 97 -19.76 -8.36 -9.43
C CYS A 97 -18.81 -9.54 -9.71
N ASN A 98 -19.28 -10.78 -9.47
CA ASN A 98 -18.48 -11.99 -9.74
C ASN A 98 -18.02 -12.03 -11.19
N ALA A 99 -18.90 -11.72 -12.15
CA ALA A 99 -18.55 -11.71 -13.56
C ALA A 99 -17.42 -10.71 -13.89
N GLN A 100 -17.42 -9.52 -13.27
CA GLN A 100 -16.38 -8.52 -13.47
C GLN A 100 -15.04 -8.95 -12.86
N TRP A 101 -15.06 -9.52 -11.65
CA TRP A 101 -13.87 -10.10 -11.04
C TRP A 101 -13.30 -11.25 -11.88
N SER A 102 -14.16 -12.17 -12.32
CA SER A 102 -13.77 -13.27 -13.20
C SER A 102 -13.24 -12.81 -14.55
N ALA A 103 -13.78 -11.73 -15.11
CA ALA A 103 -13.26 -11.14 -16.33
C ALA A 103 -11.84 -10.60 -16.13
N LEU A 104 -11.59 -9.91 -15.01
CA LEU A 104 -10.26 -9.42 -14.65
C LEU A 104 -9.28 -10.57 -14.45
N VAL A 105 -9.66 -11.61 -13.68
CA VAL A 105 -8.84 -12.82 -13.51
C VAL A 105 -8.54 -13.46 -14.86
N PHE A 106 -9.56 -13.66 -15.69
CA PHE A 106 -9.41 -14.23 -17.03
C PHE A 106 -8.42 -13.42 -17.88
N LEU A 107 -8.55 -12.09 -17.89
CA LEU A 107 -7.68 -11.18 -18.65
C LEU A 107 -6.22 -11.31 -18.21
N LEU A 108 -5.99 -11.36 -16.89
CA LEU A 108 -4.65 -11.50 -16.31
C LEU A 108 -4.05 -12.89 -16.58
N LEU A 109 -4.85 -13.96 -16.47
CA LEU A 109 -4.38 -15.33 -16.72
C LEU A 109 -4.17 -15.65 -18.20
N SER A 110 -4.89 -14.97 -19.11
CA SER A 110 -4.85 -15.23 -20.55
C SER A 110 -3.88 -14.31 -21.30
N SER A 111 -3.18 -13.42 -20.61
CA SER A 111 -2.19 -12.56 -21.25
C SER A 111 -0.98 -13.39 -21.70
N GLU A 112 -0.46 -13.13 -22.90
CA GLU A 112 0.68 -13.87 -23.46
C GLU A 112 1.99 -13.69 -22.69
N HIS A 113 2.04 -12.70 -21.79
CA HIS A 113 3.19 -12.38 -20.97
C HIS A 113 3.00 -12.96 -19.57
N GLU A 114 4.00 -13.65 -19.03
CA GLU A 114 4.01 -14.01 -17.60
C GLU A 114 3.84 -12.74 -16.77
N ILE A 115 2.92 -12.75 -15.81
CA ILE A 115 2.80 -11.65 -14.85
C ILE A 115 4.02 -11.73 -13.93
N GLU A 116 5.07 -10.99 -14.27
CA GLU A 116 6.28 -10.97 -13.46
C GLU A 116 6.02 -10.32 -12.10
N VAL A 117 5.29 -9.21 -12.09
CA VAL A 117 4.95 -8.44 -10.88
C VAL A 117 3.45 -8.18 -10.81
N PHE A 118 2.81 -8.80 -9.83
CA PHE A 118 1.44 -8.54 -9.44
C PHE A 118 1.39 -7.56 -8.27
N ASP A 119 0.97 -6.32 -8.53
CA ASP A 119 0.73 -5.32 -7.48
C ASP A 119 -0.78 -5.21 -7.24
N LEU A 120 -1.21 -5.66 -6.06
CA LEU A 120 -2.63 -5.72 -5.70
C LEU A 120 -3.27 -4.32 -5.69
N ARG A 121 -2.51 -3.26 -5.39
CA ARG A 121 -3.02 -1.88 -5.33
C ARG A 121 -3.43 -1.33 -6.69
N LYS A 122 -2.91 -1.90 -7.78
CA LYS A 122 -3.34 -1.55 -9.15
C LYS A 122 -4.78 -1.99 -9.44
N TYR A 123 -5.32 -2.89 -8.63
CA TYR A 123 -6.66 -3.44 -8.79
C TYR A 123 -7.52 -3.11 -7.56
N SER A 124 -7.13 -3.61 -6.38
CA SER A 124 -7.89 -3.49 -5.13
C SER A 124 -6.99 -3.68 -3.93
N ALA A 125 -6.62 -2.62 -3.24
CA ALA A 125 -5.86 -2.70 -1.98
C ALA A 125 -6.76 -3.17 -0.83
N SER A 126 -7.25 -4.42 -0.89
CA SER A 126 -8.14 -5.01 0.11
C SER A 126 -7.97 -6.52 0.22
N GLU A 127 -8.35 -7.08 1.38
CA GLU A 127 -8.42 -8.53 1.58
C GLU A 127 -9.37 -9.22 0.58
N GLU A 128 -10.52 -8.64 0.27
CA GLU A 128 -11.44 -9.22 -0.72
C GLU A 128 -10.80 -9.22 -2.12
N GLY A 129 -10.10 -8.14 -2.47
CA GLY A 129 -9.31 -8.05 -3.70
C GLY A 129 -8.28 -9.17 -3.82
N LEU A 130 -7.51 -9.42 -2.75
CA LEU A 130 -6.55 -10.52 -2.70
C LEU A 130 -7.23 -11.85 -2.96
N LEU A 131 -8.33 -12.14 -2.26
CA LEU A 131 -9.03 -13.42 -2.36
C LEU A 131 -9.60 -13.66 -3.77
N ARG A 132 -10.12 -12.61 -4.41
CA ARG A 132 -10.61 -12.68 -5.80
C ARG A 132 -9.50 -12.87 -6.82
N LEU A 133 -8.29 -12.39 -6.52
CA LEU A 133 -7.15 -12.42 -7.42
C LEU A 133 -6.11 -13.51 -7.07
N LEU A 134 -6.37 -14.39 -6.09
CA LEU A 134 -5.51 -15.53 -5.74
C LEU A 134 -5.05 -16.35 -6.95
N PRO A 135 -5.89 -16.66 -7.97
CA PRO A 135 -5.44 -17.37 -9.16
C PRO A 135 -4.28 -16.69 -9.88
N VAL A 136 -4.23 -15.34 -9.85
CA VAL A 136 -3.16 -14.55 -10.46
C VAL A 136 -1.88 -14.65 -9.66
N LEU A 137 -1.95 -14.71 -8.32
CA LEU A 137 -0.77 -14.89 -7.47
C LEU A 137 -0.05 -16.21 -7.76
N HIS A 138 -0.78 -17.28 -8.08
CA HIS A 138 -0.17 -18.58 -8.40
C HIS A 138 0.76 -18.54 -9.62
N ILE A 139 0.45 -17.71 -10.60
CA ILE A 139 1.26 -17.56 -11.82
C ILE A 139 2.28 -16.42 -11.73
N SER A 140 2.22 -15.61 -10.67
CA SER A 140 3.08 -14.44 -10.52
C SER A 140 4.41 -14.80 -9.89
N LYS A 141 5.50 -14.17 -10.34
CA LYS A 141 6.83 -14.32 -9.69
C LYS A 141 6.97 -13.42 -8.47
N THR A 142 6.46 -12.20 -8.56
CA THR A 142 6.47 -11.20 -7.49
C THR A 142 5.05 -10.77 -7.17
N ALA A 143 4.69 -10.77 -5.89
CA ALA A 143 3.43 -10.22 -5.40
C ALA A 143 3.71 -9.07 -4.44
N VAL A 144 3.24 -7.87 -4.79
CA VAL A 144 3.27 -6.67 -3.94
C VAL A 144 1.89 -6.50 -3.34
N LEU A 145 1.78 -6.86 -2.07
CA LEU A 145 0.55 -6.81 -1.26
C LEU A 145 0.70 -5.82 -0.09
N SER A 146 1.68 -4.92 -0.19
CA SER A 146 1.96 -3.91 0.82
C SER A 146 0.78 -2.96 1.00
N ASP A 147 0.43 -2.61 2.24
CA ASP A 147 -0.61 -1.61 2.55
C ASP A 147 -1.96 -1.92 1.88
N CYS A 148 -2.41 -3.18 1.97
CA CYS A 148 -3.64 -3.68 1.36
C CYS A 148 -4.70 -4.11 2.39
N ASP A 149 -4.57 -3.65 3.63
CA ASP A 149 -5.47 -3.97 4.76
C ASP A 149 -5.70 -5.49 4.94
N LEU A 150 -4.61 -6.26 4.84
CA LEU A 150 -4.65 -7.71 4.95
C LEU A 150 -4.66 -8.17 6.41
N SER A 151 -5.36 -9.29 6.66
CA SER A 151 -5.54 -9.90 7.99
C SER A 151 -5.05 -11.35 8.07
N GLY A 152 -5.31 -12.04 9.19
CA GLY A 152 -5.07 -13.48 9.32
C GLY A 152 -5.76 -14.33 8.26
N ARG A 153 -6.98 -13.95 7.81
CA ARG A 153 -7.70 -14.65 6.72
C ARG A 153 -6.96 -14.56 5.39
N SER A 154 -6.33 -13.42 5.11
CA SER A 154 -5.43 -13.25 3.96
C SER A 154 -4.22 -14.19 4.06
N CYS A 155 -3.67 -14.38 5.26
CA CYS A 155 -2.55 -15.30 5.50
C CYS A 155 -2.94 -16.76 5.21
N GLU A 156 -4.13 -17.20 5.64
CA GLU A 156 -4.64 -18.55 5.33
C GLU A 156 -4.75 -18.79 3.82
N ALA A 157 -5.25 -17.80 3.08
CA ALA A 157 -5.33 -17.86 1.64
C ALA A 157 -3.94 -17.94 0.99
N LEU A 158 -2.97 -17.17 1.47
CA LEU A 158 -1.59 -17.21 0.97
C LEU A 158 -0.89 -18.54 1.25
N VAL A 159 -1.23 -19.25 2.33
CA VAL A 159 -0.70 -20.60 2.58
C VAL A 159 -1.05 -21.54 1.43
N SER A 160 -2.24 -21.43 0.83
CA SER A 160 -2.60 -22.25 -0.34
C SER A 160 -1.70 -21.99 -1.55
N VAL A 161 -1.21 -20.75 -1.71
CA VAL A 161 -0.26 -20.35 -2.76
C VAL A 161 1.13 -20.87 -2.45
N LEU A 162 1.61 -20.72 -1.21
CA LEU A 162 2.94 -21.14 -0.77
C LEU A 162 3.12 -22.66 -0.76
N THR A 163 2.06 -23.41 -0.49
CA THR A 163 2.08 -24.88 -0.46
C THR A 163 1.83 -25.51 -1.83
N SER A 164 1.46 -24.74 -2.84
CA SER A 164 1.18 -25.24 -4.18
C SER A 164 2.45 -25.51 -4.99
N LYS A 165 2.57 -26.74 -5.50
CA LYS A 165 3.67 -27.16 -6.39
C LYS A 165 3.75 -26.37 -7.69
N THR A 166 2.63 -25.82 -8.15
CA THR A 166 2.53 -25.07 -9.40
C THR A 166 2.77 -23.57 -9.21
N SER A 167 2.99 -23.11 -7.98
CA SER A 167 3.24 -21.71 -7.69
C SER A 167 4.56 -21.23 -8.29
N SER A 168 4.50 -20.10 -8.97
CA SER A 168 5.67 -19.40 -9.52
C SER A 168 6.20 -18.32 -8.59
N LEU A 169 5.55 -18.09 -7.43
CA LEU A 169 5.89 -17.02 -6.50
C LEU A 169 7.30 -17.20 -5.93
N ARG A 170 8.09 -16.12 -5.99
CA ARG A 170 9.46 -15.99 -5.46
C ARG A 170 9.61 -14.80 -4.53
N VAL A 171 8.89 -13.72 -4.78
CA VAL A 171 8.95 -12.51 -3.94
C VAL A 171 7.55 -12.18 -3.43
N LEU A 172 7.41 -12.00 -2.12
CA LEU A 172 6.15 -11.64 -1.48
C LEU A 172 6.38 -10.47 -0.54
N ASP A 173 5.82 -9.32 -0.89
CA ASP A 173 5.82 -8.14 -0.03
C ASP A 173 4.47 -7.98 0.66
N LEU A 174 4.45 -8.22 1.96
CA LEU A 174 3.29 -8.09 2.85
C LEU A 174 3.41 -6.86 3.77
N SER A 175 4.36 -5.97 3.50
CA SER A 175 4.65 -4.85 4.39
C SER A 175 3.42 -3.99 4.71
N ASN A 176 3.46 -3.39 5.91
CA ASN A 176 2.46 -2.46 6.42
C ASN A 176 1.06 -3.03 6.65
N ASN A 177 0.83 -4.34 6.50
CA ASN A 177 -0.42 -4.98 6.90
C ASN A 177 -0.42 -5.33 8.39
N SER A 178 -1.57 -5.29 9.07
CA SER A 178 -1.65 -5.57 10.51
C SER A 178 -1.74 -7.07 10.80
N LEU A 179 -0.75 -7.84 10.35
CA LEU A 179 -0.78 -9.31 10.41
C LEU A 179 -0.59 -9.86 11.83
N MET A 180 0.22 -9.18 12.65
CA MET A 180 0.59 -9.59 14.00
C MET A 180 1.24 -11.00 14.03
N ASP A 181 1.57 -11.50 15.23
CA ASP A 181 2.16 -12.83 15.38
C ASP A 181 1.23 -13.95 14.89
N SER A 182 -0.09 -13.78 15.03
CA SER A 182 -1.07 -14.78 14.59
C SER A 182 -1.06 -14.97 13.08
N GLY A 183 -1.07 -13.88 12.29
CA GLY A 183 -0.96 -13.95 10.83
C GLY A 183 0.37 -14.54 10.39
N VAL A 184 1.48 -14.12 11.03
CA VAL A 184 2.81 -14.65 10.73
C VAL A 184 2.91 -16.15 11.03
N LYS A 185 2.37 -16.63 12.15
CA LYS A 185 2.30 -18.07 12.47
C LYS A 185 1.52 -18.86 11.44
N THR A 186 0.42 -18.32 10.93
CA THR A 186 -0.32 -18.95 9.82
C THR A 186 0.56 -19.06 8.58
N LEU A 187 1.24 -17.98 8.17
CA LEU A 187 2.17 -18.00 7.03
C LEU A 187 3.33 -18.99 7.23
N CYS A 188 3.82 -19.15 8.46
CA CYS A 188 4.89 -20.10 8.80
C CYS A 188 4.56 -21.54 8.40
N SER A 189 3.29 -21.95 8.45
CA SER A 189 2.85 -23.27 7.97
C SER A 189 3.06 -23.46 6.47
N GLY A 190 2.95 -22.40 5.68
CA GLY A 190 3.25 -22.38 4.26
C GLY A 190 4.75 -22.30 3.98
N LEU A 191 5.49 -21.47 4.72
CA LEU A 191 6.94 -21.31 4.57
C LEU A 191 7.69 -22.62 4.85
N GLY A 192 7.33 -23.31 5.94
CA GLY A 192 7.93 -24.60 6.29
C GLY A 192 7.55 -25.77 5.37
N ASN A 193 6.70 -25.55 4.37
CA ASN A 193 6.30 -26.59 3.41
C ASN A 193 7.38 -26.82 2.35
N GLN A 194 7.67 -28.08 2.03
CA GLN A 194 8.69 -28.48 1.04
C GLN A 194 8.42 -28.01 -0.39
N HIS A 195 7.21 -27.54 -0.71
CA HIS A 195 6.85 -26.97 -2.01
C HIS A 195 6.97 -25.45 -2.05
N CYS A 196 7.22 -24.80 -0.92
CA CYS A 196 7.48 -23.37 -0.88
C CYS A 196 8.78 -23.06 -1.61
N ARG A 197 8.70 -22.10 -2.53
CA ARG A 197 9.82 -21.63 -3.36
C ARG A 197 10.10 -20.14 -3.16
N LEU A 198 9.54 -19.56 -2.10
CA LEU A 198 9.67 -18.13 -1.84
C LEU A 198 11.13 -17.79 -1.53
N GLU A 199 11.72 -16.86 -2.28
CA GLU A 199 13.11 -16.43 -2.11
C GLU A 199 13.21 -15.15 -1.29
N ALA A 200 12.22 -14.27 -1.35
CA ALA A 200 12.18 -13.03 -0.57
C ALA A 200 10.81 -12.81 0.08
N LEU A 201 10.82 -12.46 1.37
CA LEU A 201 9.64 -12.13 2.15
C LEU A 201 9.84 -10.80 2.87
N SER A 202 8.94 -9.85 2.64
CA SER A 202 8.86 -8.61 3.42
C SER A 202 7.64 -8.64 4.32
N LEU A 203 7.89 -8.55 5.63
CA LEU A 203 6.93 -8.39 6.72
C LEU A 203 7.20 -7.06 7.45
N SER A 204 7.82 -6.08 6.77
CA SER A 204 8.15 -4.78 7.36
C SER A 204 6.90 -4.11 7.91
N GLY A 205 6.91 -3.69 9.17
CA GLY A 205 5.80 -2.96 9.78
C GLY A 205 4.52 -3.79 9.95
N CYS A 206 4.63 -5.10 10.17
CA CYS A 206 3.48 -5.99 10.35
C CYS A 206 3.04 -6.22 11.81
N LEU A 207 3.58 -5.43 12.75
CA LEU A 207 3.37 -5.55 14.20
C LEU A 207 3.80 -6.93 14.74
N VAL A 208 4.91 -7.45 14.21
CA VAL A 208 5.48 -8.73 14.61
C VAL A 208 6.28 -8.55 15.90
N THR A 209 6.07 -9.45 16.87
CA THR A 209 6.82 -9.48 18.11
C THR A 209 7.88 -10.59 18.11
N GLU A 210 8.54 -10.77 19.24
CA GLU A 210 9.38 -11.93 19.53
C GLU A 210 8.72 -13.26 19.21
N GLU A 211 7.42 -13.41 19.50
CA GLU A 211 6.71 -14.68 19.30
C GLU A 211 6.56 -15.04 17.81
N GLY A 212 6.25 -14.05 16.96
CA GLY A 212 6.20 -14.23 15.52
C GLY A 212 7.59 -14.48 14.93
N CYS A 213 8.63 -13.85 15.47
CA CYS A 213 10.02 -14.07 15.06
C CYS A 213 10.48 -15.50 15.37
N ALA A 214 10.12 -16.03 16.54
CA ALA A 214 10.40 -17.42 16.91
C ALA A 214 9.70 -18.42 15.97
N ALA A 215 8.45 -18.14 15.59
CA ALA A 215 7.72 -18.95 14.63
C ALA A 215 8.39 -18.94 13.24
N LEU A 216 8.88 -17.77 12.79
CA LEU A 216 9.62 -17.63 11.53
C LEU A 216 10.93 -18.43 11.56
N ALA A 217 11.74 -18.29 12.61
CA ALA A 217 12.98 -19.04 12.77
C ALA A 217 12.73 -20.55 12.73
N HIS A 218 11.67 -21.02 13.39
CA HIS A 218 11.26 -22.42 13.32
C HIS A 218 10.85 -22.85 11.89
N ALA A 219 10.04 -22.06 11.19
CA ALA A 219 9.61 -22.36 9.83
C ALA A 219 10.80 -22.47 8.85
N LEU A 220 11.78 -21.58 8.97
CA LEU A 220 13.01 -21.61 8.18
C LEU A 220 13.80 -22.90 8.43
N SER A 221 13.86 -23.37 9.67
CA SER A 221 14.53 -24.65 9.98
C SER A 221 13.83 -25.88 9.36
N CYS A 222 12.52 -25.81 9.13
CA CYS A 222 11.72 -26.87 8.52
C CYS A 222 11.89 -26.94 6.99
N ASN A 223 12.15 -25.81 6.33
CA ASN A 223 12.46 -25.74 4.91
C ASN A 223 13.67 -24.82 4.66
N PRO A 224 14.90 -25.33 4.77
CA PRO A 224 16.06 -24.46 4.87
C PRO A 224 16.58 -23.89 3.53
N HIS A 225 16.01 -24.29 2.39
CA HIS A 225 16.68 -24.12 1.09
C HIS A 225 16.08 -23.05 0.17
N HIS A 226 15.04 -22.32 0.59
CA HIS A 226 14.32 -21.42 -0.31
C HIS A 226 14.54 -19.93 -0.01
N LEU A 227 14.36 -19.49 1.24
CA LEU A 227 14.34 -18.08 1.57
C LEU A 227 15.76 -17.52 1.65
N LYS A 228 16.00 -16.43 0.94
CA LYS A 228 17.27 -15.69 0.85
C LYS A 228 17.20 -14.33 1.51
N GLU A 229 16.03 -13.69 1.48
CA GLU A 229 15.82 -12.36 2.01
C GLU A 229 14.59 -12.33 2.93
N LEU A 230 14.77 -11.78 4.14
CA LEU A 230 13.70 -11.56 5.10
C LEU A 230 13.78 -10.12 5.63
N ASP A 231 12.78 -9.31 5.30
CA ASP A 231 12.65 -7.96 5.84
C ASP A 231 11.60 -7.93 6.96
N LEU A 232 12.06 -7.67 8.18
CA LEU A 232 11.26 -7.49 9.39
C LEU A 232 11.46 -6.09 9.98
N SER A 233 11.97 -5.13 9.20
CA SER A 233 12.13 -3.75 9.64
C SER A 233 10.81 -3.15 10.15
N TYR A 234 10.89 -2.16 11.04
CA TYR A 234 9.70 -1.54 11.65
C TYR A 234 8.78 -2.50 12.43
N ASN A 235 9.31 -3.59 12.98
CA ASN A 235 8.61 -4.49 13.93
C ASN A 235 9.23 -4.42 15.34
N HIS A 236 8.84 -5.32 16.24
CA HIS A 236 9.45 -5.44 17.56
C HIS A 236 9.92 -6.89 17.82
N PRO A 237 11.00 -7.34 17.17
CA PRO A 237 11.46 -8.73 17.30
C PRO A 237 11.90 -9.12 18.72
N GLY A 238 12.08 -8.18 19.64
CA GLY A 238 12.65 -8.43 20.96
C GLY A 238 14.09 -8.91 20.89
N ASP A 239 14.73 -9.11 22.05
CA ASP A 239 16.11 -9.58 22.11
C ASP A 239 16.20 -11.05 21.65
N LEU A 240 15.30 -11.91 22.14
CA LEU A 240 15.32 -13.34 21.80
C LEU A 240 14.95 -13.59 20.34
N GLY A 241 13.95 -12.89 19.79
CA GLY A 241 13.57 -13.06 18.39
C GLY A 241 14.67 -12.56 17.45
N THR A 242 15.37 -11.48 17.83
CA THR A 242 16.58 -11.00 17.14
C THR A 242 17.70 -12.04 17.17
N GLU A 243 17.98 -12.62 18.34
CA GLU A 243 18.99 -13.68 18.50
C GLU A 243 18.67 -14.90 17.62
N GLN A 244 17.43 -15.39 17.67
CA GLN A 244 16.99 -16.57 16.90
C GLN A 244 17.08 -16.36 15.38
N LEU A 245 16.66 -15.20 14.89
CA LEU A 245 16.73 -14.88 13.46
C LEU A 245 18.17 -14.63 13.00
N THR A 246 19.01 -14.01 13.84
CA THR A 246 20.43 -13.81 13.53
C THR A 246 21.16 -15.15 13.45
N ALA A 247 20.89 -16.06 14.40
CA ALA A 247 21.42 -17.43 14.34
C ALA A 247 20.98 -18.18 13.07
N ALA A 248 19.78 -17.89 12.55
CA ALA A 248 19.30 -18.46 11.29
C ALA A 248 20.11 -17.96 10.06
N VAL A 249 20.64 -16.74 10.10
CA VAL A 249 21.55 -16.23 9.05
C VAL A 249 22.92 -16.91 9.12
N GLU A 250 23.39 -17.25 10.32
CA GLU A 250 24.69 -17.89 10.54
C GLU A 250 24.69 -19.40 10.24
N ASP A 251 23.51 -20.04 10.17
CA ASP A 251 23.39 -21.47 9.89
C ASP A 251 23.72 -21.79 8.42
N PRO A 252 24.79 -22.54 8.12
CA PRO A 252 25.21 -22.83 6.75
C PRO A 252 24.23 -23.73 5.98
N ARG A 253 23.23 -24.32 6.65
CA ARG A 253 22.17 -25.10 6.01
C ARG A 253 21.10 -24.20 5.39
N LEU A 254 20.95 -22.98 5.91
CA LEU A 254 19.99 -21.99 5.46
C LEU A 254 20.55 -21.19 4.28
N GLN A 255 19.67 -20.70 3.40
CA GLN A 255 20.03 -19.79 2.30
C GLN A 255 19.80 -18.31 2.64
N LEU A 256 19.39 -18.00 3.87
CA LEU A 256 19.07 -16.64 4.30
C LEU A 256 20.36 -15.81 4.35
N THR A 257 20.51 -14.90 3.40
CA THR A 257 21.69 -14.03 3.25
C THR A 257 21.43 -12.59 3.66
N THR A 258 20.16 -12.17 3.59
CA THR A 258 19.75 -10.82 3.96
C THR A 258 18.66 -10.89 5.02
N LEU A 259 18.92 -10.27 6.17
CA LEU A 259 17.97 -10.09 7.26
C LEU A 259 17.94 -8.62 7.66
N SER A 260 16.78 -7.98 7.55
CA SER A 260 16.58 -6.59 7.97
C SER A 260 15.75 -6.53 9.24
N LEU A 261 16.35 -6.07 10.34
CA LEU A 261 15.69 -5.83 11.64
C LEU A 261 15.68 -4.34 12.03
N GLU A 262 15.96 -3.47 11.07
CA GLU A 262 16.15 -2.03 11.32
C GLU A 262 14.89 -1.34 11.85
N GLN A 263 15.10 -0.22 12.54
CA GLN A 263 14.02 0.66 13.00
C GLN A 263 13.00 -0.04 13.92
N GLY A 264 13.42 -1.11 14.61
CA GLY A 264 12.55 -1.84 15.53
C GLY A 264 12.29 -1.10 16.86
N GLY A 265 11.35 -1.61 17.64
CA GLY A 265 11.09 -1.15 19.00
C GLY A 265 9.63 -1.23 19.42
N VAL A 266 9.36 -1.09 20.72
CA VAL A 266 8.02 -1.26 21.29
C VAL A 266 6.98 -0.30 20.71
N GLN A 267 7.41 0.88 20.26
CA GLN A 267 6.57 1.86 19.56
C GLN A 267 5.97 1.30 18.25
N ARG A 268 6.59 0.27 17.66
CA ARG A 268 6.09 -0.40 16.44
C ARG A 268 4.84 -1.24 16.69
N LEU A 269 4.48 -1.47 17.95
CA LEU A 269 3.26 -2.19 18.34
C LEU A 269 2.00 -1.32 18.33
N MET A 270 2.14 -0.01 18.08
CA MET A 270 0.97 0.86 17.92
C MET A 270 0.23 0.58 16.60
N PRO A 271 -1.10 0.57 16.57
CA PRO A 271 -1.85 0.27 15.35
C PRO A 271 -1.77 1.40 14.30
N GLY A 272 -1.98 1.04 13.03
CA GLY A 272 -2.06 1.98 11.92
C GLY A 272 -0.75 2.74 11.68
N GLN A 273 -0.84 4.02 11.30
CA GLN A 273 0.33 4.87 11.03
C GLN A 273 1.12 5.21 12.30
N ARG A 274 0.52 5.06 13.49
CA ARG A 274 1.19 5.40 14.76
C ARG A 274 2.41 4.53 15.03
N LYS A 275 2.51 3.32 14.48
CA LYS A 275 3.75 2.52 14.55
C LYS A 275 4.97 3.26 14.01
N TYR A 276 4.81 4.23 13.11
CA TYR A 276 5.91 5.03 12.57
C TYR A 276 6.23 6.27 13.40
N ALA A 277 5.74 6.37 14.63
CA ALA A 277 6.00 7.49 15.52
C ALA A 277 7.50 7.82 15.57
N CYS A 278 7.81 9.09 15.40
CA CYS A 278 9.17 9.62 15.48
C CYS A 278 9.23 10.76 16.50
N ALA A 279 10.36 10.86 17.19
CA ALA A 279 10.66 12.00 18.04
C ALA A 279 11.23 13.12 17.17
N LEU A 280 10.70 14.33 17.36
CA LEU A 280 11.07 15.52 16.60
C LEU A 280 11.39 16.67 17.53
N THR A 281 12.34 17.51 17.14
CA THR A 281 12.75 18.70 17.88
C THR A 281 12.89 19.90 16.94
N LEU A 282 12.41 21.07 17.38
CA LEU A 282 12.45 22.31 16.62
C LEU A 282 13.86 22.90 16.64
N ASP A 283 14.43 23.21 15.47
CA ASP A 283 15.78 23.73 15.30
C ASP A 283 15.84 25.23 15.68
N PRO A 284 16.49 25.58 16.81
CA PRO A 284 16.63 26.97 17.24
C PRO A 284 17.44 27.84 16.27
N ASN A 285 18.25 27.25 15.38
CA ASN A 285 19.04 27.95 14.38
C ASN A 285 18.24 28.33 13.13
N THR A 286 17.07 27.73 12.94
CA THR A 286 16.14 28.09 11.85
C THR A 286 15.03 29.01 12.33
N ALA A 287 14.64 28.92 13.60
CA ALA A 287 13.51 29.64 14.17
C ALA A 287 13.59 31.16 13.96
N ASN A 288 12.53 31.75 13.42
CA ASN A 288 12.40 33.21 13.38
C ASN A 288 12.49 33.78 14.81
N LYS A 289 13.09 34.97 14.97
CA LYS A 289 13.22 35.64 16.27
C LYS A 289 11.86 35.94 16.92
N THR A 290 10.76 35.97 16.19
CA THR A 290 9.42 36.13 16.78
C THR A 290 8.88 34.87 17.47
N LEU A 291 9.54 33.71 17.32
CA LEU A 291 9.12 32.44 17.93
C LEU A 291 9.88 32.16 19.22
N ALA A 292 9.17 31.92 20.31
CA ALA A 292 9.75 31.34 21.53
C ALA A 292 9.66 29.82 21.48
N LEU A 293 10.81 29.15 21.59
CA LEU A 293 10.90 27.69 21.71
C LEU A 293 10.87 27.28 23.19
N SER A 294 10.10 26.24 23.52
CA SER A 294 9.98 25.71 24.89
C SER A 294 9.70 24.20 24.89
N GLU A 295 9.51 23.60 26.06
CA GLU A 295 9.23 22.16 26.24
C GLU A 295 10.30 21.25 25.61
N ALA A 296 11.57 21.56 25.87
CA ALA A 296 12.73 20.94 25.22
C ALA A 296 12.66 21.03 23.69
N ASN A 297 12.37 22.22 23.18
CA ASN A 297 12.21 22.53 21.74
C ASN A 297 11.11 21.72 21.05
N ARG A 298 10.07 21.29 21.77
CA ARG A 298 8.89 20.65 21.15
C ARG A 298 7.74 21.62 20.93
N ARG A 299 7.79 22.80 21.53
CA ARG A 299 6.77 23.84 21.37
C ARG A 299 7.37 25.09 20.75
N ALA A 300 6.70 25.65 19.75
CA ALA A 300 6.95 26.99 19.23
C ALA A 300 5.71 27.85 19.43
N THR A 301 5.90 29.05 20.00
CA THR A 301 4.81 30.01 20.24
C THR A 301 5.23 31.38 19.70
N VAL A 302 4.32 32.07 19.02
CA VAL A 302 4.52 33.46 18.58
C VAL A 302 4.55 34.38 19.80
N ALA A 303 5.69 35.05 20.01
CA ALA A 303 5.95 35.90 21.17
C ALA A 303 5.69 37.39 20.86
N ARG A 304 5.50 38.19 21.90
CA ARG A 304 5.27 39.65 21.81
C ARG A 304 6.53 40.45 21.41
N GLY A 305 7.68 39.80 21.21
CA GLY A 305 8.94 40.45 20.85
C GLY A 305 9.99 39.46 20.34
N GLU A 306 11.12 40.00 19.87
CA GLU A 306 12.23 39.18 19.39
C GLU A 306 12.91 38.41 20.52
N GLN A 307 13.10 37.12 20.30
CA GLN A 307 13.85 36.24 21.15
C GLN A 307 15.35 36.45 20.95
N PRO A 308 16.18 36.26 22.00
CA PRO A 308 17.60 36.55 21.98
C PRO A 308 18.41 35.47 21.25
N TYR A 309 17.93 35.00 20.09
CA TYR A 309 18.66 34.04 19.28
C TYR A 309 19.84 34.69 18.55
N PRO A 310 20.99 33.99 18.47
CA PRO A 310 22.14 34.49 17.71
C PRO A 310 21.83 34.57 16.22
N GLU A 311 22.52 35.46 15.51
CA GLU A 311 22.49 35.50 14.06
C GLU A 311 22.95 34.15 13.47
N HIS A 312 22.20 33.64 12.50
CA HIS A 312 22.49 32.36 11.88
C HIS A 312 22.06 32.35 10.40
N PRO A 313 22.86 31.83 9.46
CA PRO A 313 22.54 31.87 8.03
C PRO A 313 21.27 31.10 7.65
N GLN A 314 20.89 30.08 8.44
CA GLN A 314 19.68 29.28 8.20
C GLN A 314 18.41 29.87 8.86
N ARG A 315 18.53 30.98 9.59
CA ARG A 315 17.41 31.58 10.33
C ARG A 315 16.42 32.23 9.37
N PHE A 316 15.14 31.94 9.55
CA PHE A 316 14.08 32.67 8.86
C PHE A 316 14.03 34.12 9.37
N SER A 317 14.13 35.09 8.47
CA SER A 317 14.28 36.50 8.85
C SER A 317 12.99 37.32 8.76
N HIS A 318 12.12 37.02 7.78
CA HIS A 318 10.90 37.80 7.54
C HIS A 318 9.67 37.08 8.06
N TRP A 319 9.43 35.89 7.52
CA TRP A 319 8.30 35.05 7.84
C TRP A 319 8.50 34.30 9.16
N THR A 320 7.48 34.29 10.01
CA THR A 320 7.48 33.57 11.30
C THR A 320 7.41 32.07 11.05
N GLN A 321 8.57 31.41 11.05
CA GLN A 321 8.70 30.00 10.67
C GLN A 321 9.84 29.31 11.42
N VAL A 322 9.79 27.99 11.48
CA VAL A 322 10.82 27.12 12.07
C VAL A 322 10.80 25.74 11.39
N LEU A 323 11.95 25.10 11.28
CA LEU A 323 12.07 23.68 10.90
C LEU A 323 12.42 22.83 12.11
N CYS A 324 12.15 21.54 12.04
CA CYS A 324 12.78 20.57 12.94
C CYS A 324 14.25 20.29 12.56
N GLU A 325 15.02 19.76 13.50
CA GLU A 325 16.41 19.35 13.32
C GLU A 325 16.52 18.06 12.49
N GLU A 326 15.56 17.15 12.64
CA GLU A 326 15.59 15.82 12.04
C GLU A 326 15.19 15.85 10.55
N GLY A 327 16.12 15.43 9.69
CA GLY A 327 15.85 15.19 8.27
C GLY A 327 15.31 13.77 8.05
N LEU A 328 14.07 13.67 7.59
CA LEU A 328 13.35 12.40 7.45
C LEU A 328 13.52 11.82 6.04
N THR A 329 13.89 10.54 5.96
CA THR A 329 14.08 9.77 4.71
C THR A 329 13.36 8.41 4.71
N GLY A 330 12.66 8.07 5.79
CA GLY A 330 11.93 6.82 5.95
C GLY A 330 10.44 7.02 6.12
N ARG A 331 9.78 6.05 6.75
CA ARG A 331 8.39 6.17 7.19
C ARG A 331 8.34 6.84 8.56
N CYS A 332 7.65 7.97 8.66
CA CYS A 332 7.63 8.78 9.87
C CYS A 332 6.22 9.30 10.14
N TYR A 333 5.83 9.27 11.41
CA TYR A 333 4.55 9.76 11.90
C TYR A 333 4.76 10.70 13.09
N TRP A 334 4.04 11.82 13.11
CA TRP A 334 4.02 12.73 14.27
C TRP A 334 2.67 13.44 14.40
N GLU A 335 2.32 13.79 15.64
CA GLU A 335 1.11 14.55 15.97
C GLU A 335 1.48 15.98 16.40
N VAL A 336 0.68 16.96 15.98
CA VAL A 336 0.90 18.38 16.24
C VAL A 336 -0.37 18.97 16.82
N ASP A 337 -0.31 19.38 18.08
CA ASP A 337 -1.30 20.30 18.65
C ASP A 337 -1.01 21.71 18.11
N TRP A 338 -2.04 22.47 17.75
CA TRP A 338 -1.88 23.82 17.21
C TRP A 338 -2.96 24.79 17.70
N GLU A 339 -2.68 26.09 17.65
CA GLU A 339 -3.62 27.15 17.98
C GLU A 339 -3.35 28.39 17.11
N GLY A 340 -4.41 29.10 16.74
CA GLY A 340 -4.34 30.25 15.83
C GLY A 340 -4.18 29.81 14.38
N TRP A 341 -3.53 30.64 13.57
CA TRP A 341 -3.25 30.32 12.17
C TRP A 341 -1.86 29.72 12.03
N VAL A 342 -1.76 28.48 11.55
CA VAL A 342 -0.48 27.78 11.36
C VAL A 342 -0.42 27.03 10.02
N ASN A 343 0.78 26.90 9.46
CA ASN A 343 1.10 25.90 8.43
C ASN A 343 1.88 24.77 9.07
N ILE A 344 1.42 23.54 8.85
CA ILE A 344 2.09 22.31 9.28
C ILE A 344 2.51 21.57 8.02
N GLY A 345 3.79 21.26 7.89
CA GLY A 345 4.29 20.71 6.63
C GLY A 345 5.66 20.07 6.74
N VAL A 346 6.27 19.86 5.58
CA VAL A 346 7.68 19.51 5.46
C VAL A 346 8.35 20.37 4.40
N ALA A 347 9.66 20.57 4.53
CA ALA A 347 10.47 21.30 3.56
C ALA A 347 11.82 20.63 3.35
N TYR A 348 12.39 20.77 2.16
CA TYR A 348 13.81 20.53 2.00
C TYR A 348 14.62 21.58 2.74
N LYS A 349 15.82 21.21 3.20
CA LYS A 349 16.75 22.14 3.87
C LYS A 349 17.07 23.39 3.04
N LYS A 350 16.99 23.28 1.70
CA LYS A 350 17.26 24.35 0.72
C LYS A 350 16.18 25.44 0.65
N ILE A 351 15.06 25.32 1.38
CA ILE A 351 14.02 26.34 1.41
C ILE A 351 14.61 27.73 1.70
N LYS A 352 14.15 28.74 0.96
CA LYS A 352 14.65 30.11 1.05
C LYS A 352 14.33 30.71 2.42
N ARG A 353 15.35 31.27 3.09
CA ARG A 353 15.24 31.76 4.48
C ARG A 353 14.93 33.25 4.62
N LYS A 354 15.20 34.02 3.56
CA LYS A 354 15.16 35.48 3.54
C LYS A 354 14.34 35.98 2.37
N GLY A 355 13.72 37.14 2.51
CA GLY A 355 12.85 37.73 1.49
C GLY A 355 11.40 37.83 1.96
N ARG A 356 10.57 38.53 1.19
CA ARG A 356 9.13 38.68 1.42
C ARG A 356 8.27 37.96 0.38
N ASP A 357 8.92 37.27 -0.55
CA ASP A 357 8.24 36.50 -1.59
C ASP A 357 7.74 35.16 -1.06
N ASP A 358 6.80 34.60 -1.80
CA ASP A 358 6.13 33.33 -1.52
C ASP A 358 7.14 32.16 -1.50
N ASP A 359 8.24 32.26 -2.27
CA ASP A 359 9.34 31.28 -2.30
C ASP A 359 9.96 31.00 -0.92
N SER A 360 9.84 31.95 0.02
CA SER A 360 10.36 31.81 1.38
C SER A 360 9.34 31.32 2.40
N TRP A 361 8.11 31.02 1.98
CA TRP A 361 7.01 30.57 2.83
C TRP A 361 6.71 29.07 2.67
N VAL A 362 6.60 28.35 3.78
CA VAL A 362 6.36 26.90 3.79
C VAL A 362 5.02 26.56 3.12
N GLY A 363 5.10 25.80 2.03
CA GLY A 363 3.99 25.34 1.19
C GLY A 363 3.69 26.20 -0.06
N GLN A 364 4.32 27.38 -0.20
CA GLN A 364 4.14 28.27 -1.37
C GLN A 364 5.38 28.26 -2.27
N ASN A 365 5.98 27.08 -2.45
CA ASN A 365 7.13 26.87 -3.32
C ASN A 365 7.23 25.39 -3.73
N ASP A 366 8.20 25.08 -4.58
CA ASP A 366 8.49 23.71 -5.03
C ASP A 366 9.33 22.89 -4.04
N ALA A 367 9.83 23.51 -2.97
CA ALA A 367 10.70 22.90 -1.99
C ALA A 367 9.99 22.49 -0.69
N SER A 368 8.68 22.72 -0.59
CA SER A 368 7.90 22.43 0.61
C SER A 368 6.44 22.09 0.31
N TRP A 369 5.81 21.41 1.27
CA TRP A 369 4.41 20.99 1.24
C TRP A 369 3.80 21.36 2.59
N SER A 370 2.59 21.91 2.61
CA SER A 370 1.95 22.27 3.86
C SER A 370 0.44 22.06 3.87
N LEU A 371 -0.06 21.82 5.07
CA LEU A 371 -1.45 21.96 5.46
C LEU A 371 -1.58 23.23 6.29
N MET A 372 -2.33 24.20 5.77
CA MET A 372 -2.75 25.38 6.52
C MET A 372 -3.91 25.00 7.44
N CYS A 373 -3.79 25.34 8.72
CA CYS A 373 -4.75 25.08 9.77
C CYS A 373 -5.20 26.40 10.40
N HIS A 374 -6.51 26.66 10.29
CA HIS A 374 -7.21 27.78 10.94
C HIS A 374 -8.70 27.39 10.99
N ASN A 375 -9.64 28.28 10.67
CA ASN A 375 -11.08 27.96 10.57
C ASN A 375 -11.43 26.90 9.50
N LYS A 376 -10.54 26.67 8.54
CA LYS A 376 -10.64 25.65 7.49
C LYS A 376 -9.26 25.07 7.22
N PHE A 377 -9.21 23.89 6.61
CA PHE A 377 -7.97 23.30 6.13
C PHE A 377 -7.73 23.64 4.66
N SER A 378 -6.48 23.90 4.30
CA SER A 378 -6.08 23.93 2.90
C SER A 378 -4.67 23.40 2.70
N ALA A 379 -4.51 22.48 1.75
CA ALA A 379 -3.22 21.94 1.36
C ALA A 379 -2.57 22.83 0.30
N SER A 380 -1.27 23.09 0.42
CA SER A 380 -0.51 23.93 -0.53
C SER A 380 0.84 23.29 -0.92
N HIS A 381 1.16 23.36 -2.22
CA HIS A 381 2.46 23.02 -2.80
C HIS A 381 2.59 23.70 -4.18
N LYS A 382 3.75 24.25 -4.55
CA LYS A 382 3.99 24.93 -5.85
C LYS A 382 2.92 25.97 -6.20
N ASP A 383 2.59 26.82 -5.23
CA ASP A 383 1.55 27.86 -5.36
C ASP A 383 0.14 27.34 -5.70
N GLN A 384 -0.05 26.02 -5.66
CA GLN A 384 -1.34 25.38 -5.83
C GLN A 384 -1.96 25.13 -4.48
N ARG A 385 -3.08 25.79 -4.22
CA ARG A 385 -3.86 25.65 -2.99
C ARG A 385 -5.13 24.85 -3.24
N THR A 386 -5.32 23.80 -2.47
CA THR A 386 -6.53 22.98 -2.45
C THR A 386 -7.26 23.19 -1.13
N VAL A 387 -8.48 23.73 -1.19
CA VAL A 387 -9.34 23.87 0.00
C VAL A 387 -9.94 22.51 0.35
N ILE A 388 -9.81 22.11 1.61
CA ILE A 388 -10.31 20.83 2.08
C ILE A 388 -11.70 21.04 2.69
N PRO A 389 -12.73 20.29 2.27
CA PRO A 389 -14.11 20.46 2.72
C PRO A 389 -14.36 19.82 4.10
N MET A 390 -13.45 20.07 5.06
CA MET A 390 -13.55 19.64 6.45
C MET A 390 -13.18 20.78 7.37
N GLN A 391 -13.81 20.81 8.55
CA GLN A 391 -13.53 21.78 9.59
C GLN A 391 -12.73 21.17 10.75
N PRO A 392 -11.93 21.98 11.47
CA PRO A 392 -11.34 21.56 12.74
C PRO A 392 -12.40 21.11 13.74
N SER A 393 -12.02 20.24 14.67
CA SER A 393 -12.90 19.80 15.74
C SER A 393 -13.06 20.91 16.79
N VAL A 394 -14.27 21.09 17.31
CA VAL A 394 -14.50 22.01 18.43
C VAL A 394 -13.81 21.45 19.68
N GLY A 395 -12.84 22.20 20.23
CA GLY A 395 -12.14 21.84 21.46
C GLY A 395 -10.88 20.98 21.30
N THR A 396 -10.55 20.50 20.09
CA THR A 396 -9.27 19.81 19.80
C THR A 396 -8.67 20.23 18.46
N SER A 397 -7.54 20.95 18.52
CA SER A 397 -6.77 21.39 17.36
C SER A 397 -5.54 20.52 17.21
N ARG A 398 -5.74 19.28 16.70
CA ARG A 398 -4.64 18.33 16.47
C ARG A 398 -4.66 17.76 15.06
N VAL A 399 -3.49 17.81 14.41
CA VAL A 399 -3.23 17.21 13.11
C VAL A 399 -2.13 16.17 13.25
N ALA A 400 -2.28 15.03 12.58
CA ALA A 400 -1.21 14.07 12.40
C ALA A 400 -0.65 14.19 10.99
N VAL A 401 0.65 13.95 10.87
CA VAL A 401 1.37 13.90 9.60
C VAL A 401 2.01 12.53 9.47
N TYR A 402 1.85 11.90 8.31
CA TYR A 402 2.51 10.66 7.93
C TYR A 402 3.30 10.89 6.65
N LEU A 403 4.60 10.69 6.72
CA LEU A 403 5.51 10.71 5.59
C LEU A 403 5.87 9.26 5.26
N ASP A 404 5.51 8.79 4.06
CA ASP A 404 6.08 7.58 3.47
C ASP A 404 7.06 8.02 2.38
N TRP A 405 8.30 8.31 2.80
CA TRP A 405 9.33 8.84 1.91
C TRP A 405 9.64 7.88 0.75
N PRO A 406 9.81 6.55 0.96
CA PRO A 406 10.00 5.60 -0.14
C PRO A 406 8.83 5.53 -1.14
N ALA A 407 7.60 5.61 -0.64
CA ALA A 407 6.41 5.62 -1.51
C ALA A 407 6.14 6.99 -2.16
N GLY A 408 6.84 8.05 -1.76
CA GLY A 408 6.61 9.39 -2.26
C GLY A 408 5.30 10.00 -1.81
N THR A 409 4.82 9.67 -0.60
CA THR A 409 3.55 10.21 -0.08
C THR A 409 3.72 11.01 1.20
N LEU A 410 2.96 12.10 1.32
CA LEU A 410 2.84 12.91 2.53
C LEU A 410 1.37 13.12 2.82
N SER A 411 0.89 12.49 3.89
CA SER A 411 -0.51 12.47 4.28
C SER A 411 -0.76 13.25 5.56
N PHE A 412 -1.84 14.01 5.58
CA PHE A 412 -2.30 14.76 6.73
C PHE A 412 -3.64 14.21 7.21
N TYR A 413 -3.80 14.11 8.53
CA TYR A 413 -5.00 13.60 9.16
C TYR A 413 -5.45 14.53 10.27
N ARG A 414 -6.76 14.65 10.44
CA ARG A 414 -7.33 15.15 11.68
C ARG A 414 -7.32 14.02 12.69
N VAL A 415 -6.74 14.27 13.86
CA VAL A 415 -6.75 13.29 14.96
C VAL A 415 -8.08 13.38 15.69
N SER A 416 -8.81 12.27 15.76
CA SER A 416 -9.98 12.10 16.62
C SER A 416 -9.70 10.99 17.63
N PRO A 417 -10.43 10.93 18.77
CA PRO A 417 -10.16 9.97 19.84
C PRO A 417 -10.00 8.52 19.33
N ASP A 418 -10.87 8.11 18.39
CA ASP A 418 -10.94 6.72 17.94
C ASP A 418 -10.29 6.46 16.58
N LYS A 419 -9.94 7.50 15.80
CA LYS A 419 -9.42 7.33 14.43
C LYS A 419 -8.67 8.52 13.87
N LEU A 420 -7.88 8.26 12.84
CA LEU A 420 -7.33 9.27 11.94
C LEU A 420 -8.32 9.51 10.79
N VAL A 421 -8.72 10.76 10.59
CA VAL A 421 -9.57 11.13 9.45
C VAL A 421 -8.69 11.82 8.41
N SER A 422 -8.57 11.22 7.23
CA SER A 422 -7.73 11.77 6.14
C SER A 422 -8.20 13.17 5.74
N LEU A 423 -7.26 14.10 5.65
CA LEU A 423 -7.48 15.46 5.19
C LEU A 423 -6.96 15.64 3.76
N HIS A 424 -5.71 15.23 3.52
CA HIS A 424 -5.07 15.38 2.21
C HIS A 424 -3.82 14.50 2.11
N THR A 425 -3.51 14.02 0.91
CA THR A 425 -2.27 13.29 0.61
C THR A 425 -1.61 13.88 -0.63
N PHE A 426 -0.39 14.36 -0.47
CA PHE A 426 0.47 14.71 -1.60
C PHE A 426 1.20 13.48 -2.11
N HIS A 427 1.40 13.44 -3.42
CA HIS A 427 2.24 12.47 -4.11
C HIS A 427 3.40 13.22 -4.76
N SER A 428 4.64 12.83 -4.46
CA SER A 428 5.84 13.48 -4.98
C SER A 428 7.03 12.53 -5.02
N THR A 429 7.99 12.80 -5.89
CA THR A 429 9.29 12.12 -5.86
C THR A 429 10.22 12.92 -4.97
N PHE A 430 10.40 12.47 -3.73
CA PHE A 430 11.32 13.13 -2.80
C PHE A 430 12.77 12.86 -3.20
N THR A 431 13.59 13.92 -3.22
CA THR A 431 14.98 13.87 -3.73
C THR A 431 16.03 13.96 -2.64
N GLY A 432 15.60 14.09 -1.39
CA GLY A 432 16.47 14.20 -0.23
C GLY A 432 15.67 14.26 1.07
N PRO A 433 16.36 14.46 2.21
CA PRO A 433 15.72 14.52 3.52
C PRO A 433 14.72 15.67 3.61
N LEU A 434 13.55 15.36 4.17
CA LEU A 434 12.48 16.31 4.44
C LEU A 434 12.45 16.67 5.93
N TYR A 435 12.39 17.95 6.22
CA TYR A 435 12.38 18.47 7.58
C TYR A 435 10.96 18.94 7.90
N PRO A 436 10.33 18.46 8.98
CA PRO A 436 9.08 19.02 9.46
C PRO A 436 9.19 20.53 9.61
N ALA A 437 8.18 21.25 9.13
CA ALA A 437 8.23 22.69 8.93
C ALA A 437 6.94 23.33 9.43
N PHE A 438 7.09 24.44 10.17
CA PHE A 438 5.98 25.15 10.78
C PHE A 438 6.04 26.63 10.45
N GLY A 439 4.93 27.18 9.96
CA GLY A 439 4.77 28.61 9.72
C GLY A 439 3.58 29.17 10.49
N PHE A 440 3.62 30.46 10.82
CA PHE A 440 2.63 31.11 11.69
C PHE A 440 2.24 32.47 11.11
N GLU A 441 0.96 32.83 11.25
CA GLU A 441 0.57 34.22 11.14
C GLU A 441 1.06 34.99 12.38
N SER A 442 1.32 36.29 12.27
CA SER A 442 1.94 37.10 13.33
C SER A 442 1.04 37.38 14.55
N GLU A 443 0.06 36.52 14.81
CA GLU A 443 -0.83 36.60 15.97
C GLU A 443 -0.13 36.06 17.22
N VAL A 444 0.04 36.93 18.22
CA VAL A 444 0.70 36.58 19.49
C VAL A 444 -0.11 35.50 20.21
N GLY A 445 0.57 34.42 20.60
CA GLY A 445 -0.04 33.28 21.28
C GLY A 445 -0.38 32.11 20.36
N SER A 446 -0.38 32.27 19.03
CA SER A 446 -0.42 31.12 18.11
C SER A 446 0.74 30.17 18.41
N TYR A 447 0.48 28.87 18.39
CA TYR A 447 1.51 27.88 18.72
C TYR A 447 1.35 26.57 17.94
N VAL A 448 2.44 25.81 17.90
CA VAL A 448 2.45 24.39 17.60
C VAL A 448 3.17 23.63 18.71
N PHE A 449 2.73 22.42 18.99
CA PHE A 449 3.35 21.54 19.97
C PHE A 449 3.44 20.11 19.43
N LEU A 450 4.67 19.62 19.29
CA LEU A 450 5.00 18.27 18.85
C LEU A 450 4.69 17.27 19.96
N ARG A 451 3.69 16.42 19.72
CA ARG A 451 3.30 15.34 20.63
C ARG A 451 3.99 14.05 20.21
N LEU A 452 4.53 13.35 21.21
CA LEU A 452 4.78 11.93 21.04
C LEU A 452 3.43 11.23 21.18
N PRO A 453 3.06 10.34 20.24
CA PRO A 453 1.88 9.50 20.40
C PRO A 453 2.02 8.73 21.72
N GLU A 454 1.04 8.87 22.60
CA GLU A 454 1.05 8.16 23.89
C GLU A 454 1.03 6.66 23.59
N SER A 455 2.00 5.94 24.12
CA SER A 455 1.94 4.48 24.15
C SER A 455 0.80 4.11 25.10
N GLN A 456 -0.34 3.71 24.56
CA GLN A 456 -1.29 2.88 25.31
C GLN A 456 -0.71 1.46 25.37
N LEU A 457 0.32 1.28 26.19
CA LEU A 457 0.85 -0.03 26.56
C LEU A 457 0.56 -0.26 28.03
#